data_AF-A0A354JW91-F1
#
_entry.id   AF-A0A354JW91-F1
#
_cell.length_a   1.000
_cell.length_b   1.000
_cell.length_c   1.000
_cell.angle_alpha   90.00
_cell.angle_beta   90.00
_cell.angle_gamma   90.00
#
_symmetry.space_group_name_H-M   'P 1'
#
loop_
_entity.id
_entity.type
_entity.pdbx_description
1 polymer ?
#
loop_
_entity_poly.entity_id
_entity_poly.type
_entity_poly.pdbx_seq_one_letter_code
_entity_poly.pdbx_strand_id
1 'polypeptide(L)'
;VACDLAASTGIHDWQTAVKNILLGANAVQVASAMYKAGPEILKPWIEETNKWLDAKGYDSVRSITGMLRQADSIKPLAYERAQFMRYFSDAR
;
A
#
# COMPACT_ATOMS: atom_id res chain seq x y z
N VAL A 1 8.21 15.81 -4.62
CA VAL A 1 9.14 15.49 -5.73
C VAL A 1 8.30 15.38 -6.99
N ALA A 2 8.77 15.89 -8.14
CA ALA A 2 8.02 15.85 -9.40
C ALA A 2 8.49 14.66 -10.26
N CYS A 3 8.30 13.44 -9.75
CA CYS A 3 8.58 12.21 -10.48
C CYS A 3 7.64 11.10 -10.01
N ASP A 4 7.50 10.06 -10.83
CA ASP A 4 6.79 8.86 -10.42
C ASP A 4 7.60 8.09 -9.36
N LEU A 5 6.88 7.50 -8.40
CA LEU A 5 7.46 6.73 -7.31
C LEU A 5 7.00 5.28 -7.38
N ALA A 6 7.94 4.35 -7.31
CA ALA A 6 7.65 2.92 -7.16
C ALA A 6 7.92 2.50 -5.71
N ALA A 7 6.91 1.95 -5.04
CA ALA A 7 7.09 1.32 -3.74
C ALA A 7 7.77 -0.03 -3.91
N SER A 8 8.76 -0.31 -3.07
CA SER A 8 9.48 -1.58 -3.04
C SER A 8 9.66 -2.04 -1.59
N THR A 9 10.23 -3.23 -1.40
CA THR A 9 10.52 -3.84 -0.10
C THR A 9 9.26 -4.32 0.64
N GLY A 10 9.26 -5.59 1.05
CA GLY A 10 8.20 -6.15 1.91
C GLY A 10 6.82 -6.36 1.25
N ILE A 11 6.71 -6.26 -0.07
CA ILE A 11 5.44 -6.50 -0.78
C ILE A 11 5.25 -8.01 -0.99
N HIS A 12 4.49 -8.63 -0.09
CA HIS A 12 4.25 -10.07 -0.05
C HIS A 12 2.82 -10.52 -0.38
N ASP A 13 1.89 -9.56 -0.49
CA ASP A 13 0.49 -9.80 -0.83
C ASP A 13 -0.12 -8.61 -1.61
N TRP A 14 -1.28 -8.84 -2.21
CA TRP A 14 -1.99 -7.84 -3.02
C TRP A 14 -2.48 -6.67 -2.15
N GLN A 15 -2.85 -6.92 -0.89
CA GLN A 15 -3.31 -5.88 0.02
C GLN A 15 -2.21 -4.87 0.30
N THR A 16 -0.97 -5.33 0.48
CA THR A 16 0.22 -4.50 0.67
C THR A 16 0.51 -3.70 -0.59
N ALA A 17 0.35 -4.30 -1.78
CA ALA A 17 0.47 -3.58 -3.04
C ALA A 17 -0.56 -2.42 -3.13
N VAL A 18 -1.85 -2.70 -2.89
CA VAL A 18 -2.93 -1.70 -2.92
C VAL A 18 -2.71 -0.61 -1.87
N LYS A 19 -2.27 -0.96 -0.66
CA LYS A 19 -1.92 0.01 0.39
C LYS A 19 -0.83 0.99 -0.06
N ASN A 20 0.22 0.50 -0.71
CA ASN A 20 1.29 1.37 -1.19
C ASN A 20 0.80 2.34 -2.27
N ILE A 21 -0.10 1.90 -3.15
CA ILE A 21 -0.75 2.78 -4.13
C ILE A 21 -1.61 3.84 -3.43
N LEU A 22 -2.42 3.44 -2.44
CA LEU A 22 -3.22 4.36 -1.63
C LEU A 22 -2.37 5.43 -0.92
N LEU A 23 -1.15 5.09 -0.51
CA LEU A 23 -0.21 6.03 0.10
C LEU A 23 0.46 6.97 -0.92
N GLY A 24 0.32 6.70 -2.22
CA GLY A 24 0.77 7.58 -3.31
C GLY A 24 1.81 6.98 -4.25
N ALA A 25 2.13 5.69 -4.14
CA ALA A 25 3.02 5.04 -5.11
C ALA A 25 2.33 4.86 -6.47
N ASN A 26 3.02 5.21 -7.55
CA ASN A 26 2.57 5.00 -8.92
C ASN A 26 2.70 3.54 -9.36
N ALA A 27 3.65 2.81 -8.76
CA ALA A 27 3.93 1.41 -9.06
C ALA A 27 4.39 0.65 -7.81
N VAL A 28 4.37 -0.67 -7.89
CA VAL A 28 4.86 -1.58 -6.84
C VAL A 28 5.87 -2.57 -7.43
N GLN A 29 6.96 -2.82 -6.71
CA GLN A 29 7.99 -3.78 -7.10
C GLN A 29 7.95 -5.02 -6.20
N VAL A 30 7.76 -6.19 -6.82
CA VAL A 30 7.64 -7.48 -6.15
C VAL A 30 8.85 -8.36 -6.51
N ALA A 31 9.60 -8.80 -5.50
CA ALA A 31 10.78 -9.66 -5.69
C ALA A 31 10.67 -10.95 -4.85
N SER A 32 10.83 -10.86 -3.53
CA SER A 32 10.88 -12.04 -2.65
C SER A 32 9.63 -12.92 -2.70
N ALA A 33 8.45 -12.33 -2.89
CA ALA A 33 7.20 -13.10 -3.06
C ALA A 33 7.23 -13.90 -4.37
N MET A 34 7.61 -13.26 -5.47
CA MET A 34 7.73 -13.88 -6.79
C MET A 34 8.83 -14.95 -6.82
N TYR A 35 9.95 -14.73 -6.13
CA TYR A 35 11.02 -15.72 -6.03
C TYR A 35 10.57 -17.00 -5.30
N LYS A 36 9.75 -16.88 -4.25
CA LYS A 36 9.30 -18.02 -3.43
C LYS A 36 8.13 -18.79 -4.05
N ALA A 37 7.20 -18.09 -4.69
CA ALA A 37 5.92 -18.64 -5.12
C ALA A 37 5.71 -18.59 -6.64
N GLY A 38 6.72 -18.17 -7.40
CA GLY A 38 6.66 -18.05 -8.86
C GLY A 38 5.92 -16.80 -9.36
N PRO A 39 6.03 -16.49 -10.67
CA PRO A 39 5.33 -15.36 -11.28
C PRO A 39 3.80 -15.50 -11.32
N GLU A 40 3.27 -16.72 -11.19
CA GLU A 40 1.84 -17.03 -11.18
C GLU A 40 1.06 -16.33 -10.07
N ILE A 41 1.72 -15.88 -9.01
CA ILE A 41 1.09 -15.10 -7.93
C ILE A 41 0.51 -13.76 -8.40
N LEU A 42 1.02 -13.20 -9.50
CA LEU A 42 0.60 -11.87 -9.96
C LEU A 42 -0.83 -11.86 -10.50
N LYS A 43 -1.26 -12.96 -11.14
CA LYS A 43 -2.61 -13.07 -11.69
C LYS A 43 -3.69 -12.94 -10.60
N PRO A 44 -3.69 -13.75 -9.53
CA PRO A 44 -4.69 -13.59 -8.46
C PRO A 44 -4.55 -12.24 -7.76
N TRP A 45 -3.36 -11.65 -7.65
CA TRP A 45 -3.23 -10.31 -7.06
C TRP A 45 -3.94 -9.24 -7.88
N ILE A 46 -3.84 -9.28 -9.21
CA ILE A 46 -4.55 -8.37 -10.10
C ILE A 46 -6.07 -8.59 -9.99
N GLU A 47 -6.52 -9.85 -9.99
CA GLU A 47 -7.94 -10.19 -9.84
C GLU A 47 -8.52 -9.68 -8.51
N GLU A 48 -7.84 -9.93 -7.40
CA GLU A 48 -8.26 -9.47 -6.08
C GLU A 48 -8.20 -7.93 -5.95
N THR A 49 -7.21 -7.30 -6.57
CA THR A 49 -7.14 -5.83 -6.64
C THR A 49 -8.34 -5.24 -7.39
N ASN A 50 -8.69 -5.81 -8.54
CA ASN A 50 -9.85 -5.36 -9.32
C ASN A 50 -11.15 -5.58 -8.55
N LYS A 51 -11.36 -6.77 -7.95
CA LYS A 51 -12.52 -7.03 -7.10
C LYS A 51 -12.64 -6.02 -5.95
N TRP A 52 -11.51 -5.67 -5.34
CA TRP A 52 -11.48 -4.68 -4.27
C TRP A 52 -11.83 -3.27 -4.76
N LEU A 53 -11.33 -2.88 -5.94
CA LEU A 53 -11.67 -1.61 -6.59
C LEU A 53 -13.17 -1.54 -6.90
N ASP A 54 -13.73 -2.58 -7.53
CA ASP A 54 -15.15 -2.70 -7.86
C ASP A 54 -16.02 -2.61 -6.60
N ALA A 55 -15.66 -3.36 -5.55
CA ALA A 55 -16.37 -3.34 -4.27
C ALA A 55 -16.33 -1.97 -3.57
N LYS A 56 -15.35 -1.13 -3.90
CA LYS A 56 -15.22 0.24 -3.39
C LYS A 56 -15.76 1.30 -4.36
N GLY A 57 -16.19 0.92 -5.56
CA GLY A 57 -16.71 1.84 -6.58
C GLY A 57 -15.61 2.66 -7.27
N TYR A 58 -14.41 2.10 -7.42
CA TYR A 58 -13.30 2.75 -8.13
C TYR A 58 -13.04 2.06 -9.46
N ASP A 59 -12.85 2.86 -10.52
CA ASP A 59 -12.63 2.32 -11.87
C ASP A 59 -11.17 1.92 -12.15
N SER A 60 -10.21 2.43 -11.37
CA SER A 60 -8.79 2.16 -11.61
C SER A 60 -7.89 2.37 -10.39
N VAL A 61 -6.68 1.82 -10.44
CA VAL A 61 -5.64 2.11 -9.43
C VAL A 61 -5.26 3.61 -9.40
N ARG A 62 -5.46 4.35 -10.50
CA ARG A 62 -5.17 5.78 -10.56
C ARG A 62 -6.15 6.60 -9.73
N SER A 63 -7.42 6.19 -9.62
CA SER A 63 -8.40 6.91 -8.81
C SER A 63 -8.15 6.80 -7.31
N ILE A 64 -7.41 5.77 -6.88
CA ILE A 64 -7.07 5.56 -5.47
C ILE A 64 -5.68 6.07 -5.08
N THR A 65 -4.85 6.45 -6.06
CA THR A 65 -3.44 6.79 -5.80
C THR A 65 -3.35 8.03 -4.92
N GLY A 66 -2.78 7.86 -3.72
CA GLY A 66 -2.58 8.95 -2.78
C GLY A 66 -3.80 9.36 -1.96
N MET A 67 -4.91 8.61 -1.98
CA MET A 67 -6.08 8.90 -1.13
C MET A 67 -5.79 8.82 0.37
N LEU A 68 -4.73 8.11 0.78
CA LEU A 68 -4.32 7.94 2.18
C LEU A 68 -3.00 8.67 2.51
N ARG A 69 -2.67 9.74 1.78
CA ARG A 69 -1.49 10.56 2.09
C ARG A 69 -1.58 11.08 3.52
N GLN A 70 -0.51 10.88 4.30
CA GLN A 70 -0.45 11.29 5.71
C GLN A 70 -0.69 12.80 5.89
N ALA A 71 -0.25 13.62 4.92
CA ALA A 71 -0.48 15.07 4.91
C ALA A 71 -1.97 15.44 4.94
N ASP A 72 -2.83 14.57 4.40
CA ASP A 72 -4.28 14.80 4.27
C ASP A 72 -5.06 14.15 5.45
N SER A 73 -4.34 13.64 6.46
CA SER A 73 -4.94 13.04 7.66
C SER A 73 -5.56 14.09 8.59
N ILE A 74 -6.68 13.74 9.22
CA ILE A 74 -7.49 14.61 10.09
C ILE A 74 -6.68 15.19 11.27
N LYS A 75 -5.72 14.43 11.84
CA LYS A 75 -4.83 14.89 12.93
C LYS A 75 -3.45 14.19 12.88
N PRO A 76 -2.54 14.62 12.00
CA PRO A 76 -1.27 13.92 11.76
C PRO A 76 -0.41 13.78 13.03
N LEU A 77 -0.26 14.87 13.80
CA LEU A 77 0.55 14.88 15.02
C LEU A 77 0.00 13.98 16.13
N ALA A 78 -1.33 13.91 16.28
CA ALA A 78 -1.95 13.04 17.27
C ALA A 78 -1.75 11.56 16.90
N TYR A 79 -1.85 11.25 15.60
CA TYR A 79 -1.57 9.92 15.09
C TYR A 79 -0.10 9.52 15.33
N GLU A 80 0.86 10.38 15.00
CA GLU A 80 2.29 10.10 15.23
C GLU A 80 2.61 9.89 16.70
N ARG A 81 2.06 10.72 17.60
CA ARG A 81 2.22 10.53 19.05
C ARG A 81 1.66 9.19 19.51
N ALA A 82 0.49 8.79 19.00
CA ALA A 82 -0.10 7.49 19.32
C ALA A 82 0.77 6.33 18.81
N GLN A 83 1.30 6.43 17.58
CA GLN A 83 2.20 5.40 17.03
C GLN A 83 3.52 5.32 17.78
N PHE A 84 4.11 6.47 18.14
CA PHE A 84 5.31 6.54 18.97
C PHE A 84 5.08 5.84 20.31
N MET A 85 4.03 6.22 21.05
CA MET A 85 3.72 5.61 22.34
C MET A 85 3.51 4.10 22.23
N ARG A 86 2.82 3.62 21.18
CA ARG A 86 2.63 2.18 20.93
C ARG A 86 3.94 1.45 20.64
N TYR A 87 4.78 2.01 19.77
CA TYR A 87 6.03 1.38 19.38
C TYR A 87 7.01 1.25 20.56
N PHE A 88 7.01 2.24 21.46
CA PHE A 88 7.88 2.26 22.62
C PHE A 88 7.23 1.72 23.92
N SER A 89 5.92 1.47 23.96
CA SER A 89 5.27 0.84 25.11
C SER A 89 5.52 -0.66 25.21
N ASP A 90 5.70 -1.32 24.05
CA ASP A 90 5.97 -2.76 23.96
C ASP A 90 7.47 -3.08 24.07
N ALA A 91 8.32 -2.06 24.17
CA ALA A 91 9.73 -2.20 24.52
C ALA A 91 9.83 -2.49 26.02
N ARG A 92 9.67 -3.77 26.38
CA ARG A 92 9.95 -4.30 27.71
C ARG A 92 11.04 -5.35 27.66
#